data_AF-A0A7X9FU21-F1
#
_entry.id   AF-A0A7X9FU21-F1
#
_cell.length_a   1.000
_cell.length_b   1.000
_cell.length_c   1.000
_cell.angle_alpha   90.00
_cell.angle_beta   90.00
_cell.angle_gamma   90.00
#
_symmetry.space_group_name_H-M   'P 1'
#
loop_
_entity.id
_entity.type
_entity.pdbx_description
1 polymer ?
#
loop_
_entity_poly.entity_id
_entity_poly.type
_entity_poly.pdbx_seq_one_letter_code
_entity_poly.pdbx_strand_id
1 'polypeptide(L)'
;MFRHMQFVGSSLRFFFISSVFLLSFFTPFSIKADDNAPAFYPTWKLLSPAEKQQFVAGYILGWKDAARVTDIVITYVKENPGKAVEGLEQIKDLYNLGDIKPGLMASAVDEFFNSPENKNAGLSQAVSAAKRAIAGQ
;
A
#
# COMPACT_ATOMS: atom_id res chain seq x y z
N MET A 1 -49.12 6.74 34.90
CA MET A 1 -49.71 8.06 34.53
C MET A 1 -48.65 9.09 34.91
N PHE A 2 -47.70 9.55 34.08
CA PHE A 2 -47.67 10.13 32.73
C PHE A 2 -46.37 9.65 32.02
N ARG A 3 -46.43 9.09 30.81
CA ARG A 3 -46.28 9.70 29.48
C ARG A 3 -44.90 10.33 29.15
N HIS A 4 -44.29 9.75 28.12
CA HIS A 4 -43.24 10.21 27.22
C HIS A 4 -42.86 11.69 27.21
N MET A 5 -41.56 11.94 27.11
CA MET A 5 -41.04 13.00 26.25
C MET A 5 -39.71 12.54 25.62
N GLN A 6 -39.77 12.26 24.31
CA GLN A 6 -38.60 12.11 23.45
C GLN A 6 -38.07 13.51 23.11
N PHE A 7 -36.74 13.69 23.08
CA PHE A 7 -36.14 14.82 22.39
C PHE A 7 -35.19 14.30 21.31
N VAL A 8 -35.66 14.46 20.08
CA VAL A 8 -34.99 14.19 18.82
C VAL A 8 -33.97 15.31 18.59
N GLY A 9 -32.71 14.94 18.38
CA GLY A 9 -31.64 15.86 17.98
C GLY A 9 -30.81 15.26 16.86
N SER A 10 -31.42 15.14 15.68
CA SER A 10 -30.74 14.78 14.43
C SER A 10 -30.59 16.03 13.56
N SER A 11 -29.57 16.01 12.70
CA SER A 11 -29.36 16.90 11.55
C SER A 11 -28.58 18.20 11.80
N LEU A 12 -27.25 18.20 11.61
CA LEU A 12 -26.49 19.18 10.79
C LEU A 12 -24.95 19.01 10.90
N ARG A 13 -24.35 17.88 10.49
CA ARG A 13 -22.86 17.76 10.43
C ARG A 13 -22.31 16.95 9.24
N PHE A 14 -23.01 16.86 8.12
CA PHE A 14 -22.59 15.99 7.00
C PHE A 14 -22.62 16.66 5.62
N PHE A 15 -22.12 17.89 5.47
CA PHE A 15 -22.10 18.55 4.15
C PHE A 15 -20.84 19.33 3.77
N PHE A 16 -19.65 18.95 4.27
CA PHE A 16 -18.40 19.62 3.85
C PHE A 16 -17.21 18.71 3.48
N ILE A 17 -17.42 17.41 3.34
CA ILE A 17 -16.36 16.45 2.96
C ILE A 17 -16.75 15.70 1.68
N SER A 18 -17.10 16.41 0.61
CA SER A 18 -17.49 15.77 -0.66
C SER A 18 -16.76 16.32 -1.89
N SER A 19 -15.95 17.37 -1.78
CA SER A 19 -15.44 18.07 -2.98
C SER A 19 -13.93 17.99 -3.22
N VAL A 20 -13.17 17.18 -2.47
CA VAL A 20 -11.71 17.04 -2.64
C VAL A 20 -11.29 15.68 -3.23
N PHE A 21 -12.23 14.72 -3.36
CA PHE A 21 -11.88 13.35 -3.78
C PHE A 21 -11.91 13.10 -5.30
N LEU A 22 -12.24 14.09 -6.12
CA LEU A 22 -12.54 13.89 -7.55
C LEU A 22 -11.41 14.25 -8.53
N LEU A 23 -10.20 14.60 -8.06
CA LEU A 23 -9.09 14.99 -8.95
C LEU A 23 -7.81 14.15 -8.84
N SER A 24 -7.76 13.13 -7.98
CA SER A 24 -6.50 12.41 -7.71
C SER A 24 -6.25 11.16 -8.57
N PHE A 25 -7.13 10.80 -9.51
CA PHE A 25 -7.16 9.44 -10.04
C PHE A 25 -6.36 9.14 -11.33
N PHE A 26 -5.64 10.11 -11.92
CA PHE A 26 -4.88 9.83 -13.16
C PHE A 26 -3.57 10.60 -13.29
N THR A 27 -2.74 10.67 -12.24
CA THR A 27 -1.33 11.07 -12.46
C THR A 27 -0.48 9.83 -12.71
N PRO A 28 0.12 9.64 -13.90
CA PRO A 28 1.17 8.64 -14.07
C PRO A 28 2.25 8.94 -13.05
N PHE A 29 2.61 7.96 -12.23
CA PHE A 29 3.63 8.07 -11.19
C PHE A 29 5.01 8.22 -11.86
N SER A 30 5.27 9.41 -12.40
CA SER A 30 6.61 9.88 -12.64
C SER A 30 7.15 10.21 -11.26
N ILE A 31 8.07 9.39 -10.74
CA ILE A 31 8.94 9.80 -9.63
C ILE A 31 9.92 10.82 -10.21
N LYS A 32 9.40 11.95 -10.69
CA LYS A 32 10.14 13.18 -10.60
C LYS A 32 10.08 13.54 -9.13
N ALA A 33 11.25 13.66 -8.51
CA ALA A 33 11.34 14.44 -7.29
C ALA A 33 10.61 15.76 -7.59
N ASP A 34 9.51 16.00 -6.91
CA ASP A 34 8.84 17.28 -7.02
C ASP A 34 9.80 18.30 -6.42
N ASP A 35 10.45 19.08 -7.27
CA ASP A 35 11.38 20.13 -6.85
C ASP A 35 10.66 21.20 -5.98
N ASN A 36 9.33 21.16 -5.90
CA ASN A 36 8.51 21.99 -5.01
C ASN A 36 8.14 21.30 -3.69
N ALA A 37 8.75 20.16 -3.34
CA ALA A 37 8.57 19.56 -2.04
C ALA A 37 8.88 20.57 -0.92
N PRO A 38 8.05 20.65 0.14
CA PRO A 38 8.30 21.59 1.22
C PRO A 38 9.68 21.35 1.83
N ALA A 39 10.37 22.43 2.17
CA ALA A 39 11.69 22.34 2.76
C ALA A 39 11.66 21.46 4.02
N PHE A 40 12.43 20.36 4.02
CA PHE A 40 12.51 19.45 5.16
C PHE A 40 13.48 19.93 6.25
N TYR A 41 14.35 20.89 5.93
CA TYR A 41 15.39 21.40 6.83
C TYR A 41 14.86 21.94 8.18
N PRO A 42 13.73 22.68 8.25
CA PRO A 42 13.13 23.07 9.52
C PRO A 42 12.81 21.86 10.41
N THR A 43 12.19 20.81 9.85
CA THR A 43 11.89 19.55 10.57
C THR A 43 13.17 18.85 11.01
N TRP A 44 14.18 18.77 10.13
CA TRP A 44 15.48 18.17 10.46
C TRP A 44 16.17 18.83 11.66
N LYS A 45 16.05 20.14 11.82
CA LYS A 45 16.61 20.87 12.97
C LYS A 45 15.94 20.50 14.29
N LEU A 46 14.67 20.11 14.27
CA LEU A 46 13.91 19.73 15.47
C LEU A 46 14.24 18.31 15.95
N LEU A 47 14.86 17.48 15.11
CA LEU A 47 15.25 16.12 15.48
C LEU A 47 16.51 16.11 16.36
N SER A 48 16.44 15.34 17.43
CA SER A 48 17.58 14.95 18.24
C SER A 48 18.60 14.12 17.42
N PRO A 49 19.86 13.99 17.89
CA PRO A 49 20.85 13.15 17.21
C PRO A 49 20.39 11.69 17.01
N ALA A 50 19.71 11.10 17.99
CA ALA A 50 19.20 9.73 17.90
C ALA A 50 18.10 9.57 16.83
N GLU A 51 17.16 10.51 16.76
CA GLU A 51 16.08 10.50 15.75
C GLU A 51 16.63 10.68 14.33
N LYS A 52 17.64 11.54 14.15
CA LYS A 52 18.36 11.68 12.87
C LYS A 52 19.01 10.36 12.45
N GLN A 53 19.66 9.66 13.38
CA GLN A 53 20.27 8.36 13.11
C GLN A 53 19.22 7.32 12.70
N GLN A 54 18.09 7.24 13.40
CA GLN A 54 17.00 6.32 13.05
C GLN A 54 16.40 6.65 11.68
N PHE A 55 16.16 7.92 11.39
CA PHE A 55 15.66 8.38 10.10
C PHE A 55 16.61 7.97 8.96
N VAL A 56 17.90 8.28 9.10
CA VAL A 56 18.93 7.93 8.10
C VAL A 56 19.10 6.41 7.98
N ALA A 57 19.02 5.67 9.09
CA ALA A 57 19.06 4.21 9.07
C ALA A 57 17.92 3.61 8.25
N GLY A 58 16.71 4.18 8.33
CA GLY A 58 15.58 3.79 7.49
C GLY A 58 15.87 3.98 5.99
N TYR A 59 16.44 5.12 5.60
CA TYR A 59 16.86 5.36 4.20
C TYR A 59 17.94 4.37 3.74
N ILE A 60 18.96 4.15 4.56
CA ILE A 60 20.04 3.21 4.24
C ILE A 60 19.48 1.79 4.06
N LEU A 61 18.55 1.37 4.92
CA LEU A 61 17.91 0.06 4.81
C LEU A 61 17.09 -0.03 3.52
N GLY A 62 16.29 0.99 3.21
CA GLY A 62 15.55 1.07 1.96
C GLY A 62 16.44 0.99 0.71
N TRP A 63 17.59 1.65 0.71
CA TRP A 63 18.57 1.55 -0.39
C TRP A 63 19.18 0.15 -0.50
N LYS A 64 19.50 -0.50 0.62
CA LYS A 64 20.01 -1.87 0.62
C LYS A 64 18.99 -2.87 0.07
N ASP A 65 17.72 -2.71 0.40
CA ASP A 65 16.65 -3.56 -0.10
C ASP A 65 16.40 -3.32 -1.59
N ALA A 66 16.40 -2.05 -2.04
CA ALA A 66 16.30 -1.71 -3.47
C ALA A 66 17.47 -2.28 -4.29
N ALA A 67 18.70 -2.25 -3.76
CA ALA A 67 19.86 -2.86 -4.41
C ALA A 67 19.69 -4.38 -4.57
N ARG A 68 19.26 -5.08 -3.50
CA ARG A 68 19.00 -6.53 -3.55
C ARG A 68 17.92 -6.90 -4.57
N VAL A 69 16.82 -6.14 -4.62
CA VAL A 69 15.76 -6.38 -5.62
C VAL A 69 16.30 -6.16 -7.04
N THR A 70 17.11 -5.12 -7.24
CA THR A 70 17.73 -4.83 -8.54
C THR A 70 18.66 -5.98 -8.98
N ASP A 71 19.45 -6.55 -8.07
CA ASP A 71 20.33 -7.68 -8.38
C ASP A 71 19.54 -8.92 -8.82
N ILE A 72 18.42 -9.20 -8.15
CA ILE A 72 17.51 -10.30 -8.52
C ILE A 72 16.93 -10.08 -9.91
N VAL A 73 16.46 -8.85 -10.19
CA VAL A 73 15.92 -8.47 -11.50
C VAL A 73 16.96 -8.62 -12.60
N ILE A 74 18.18 -8.12 -12.39
CA ILE A 74 19.29 -8.25 -13.33
C ILE A 74 19.60 -9.73 -13.61
N THR A 75 19.65 -10.55 -12.56
CA THR A 75 19.92 -11.99 -12.69
C THR A 75 18.82 -12.68 -13.51
N TYR A 76 17.55 -12.42 -13.20
CA TYR A 76 16.42 -12.95 -13.95
C TYR A 76 16.46 -12.59 -15.44
N VAL A 77 16.74 -11.32 -15.76
CA VAL A 77 16.84 -10.84 -17.16
C VAL A 77 17.99 -11.52 -17.90
N LYS A 78 19.14 -11.71 -17.25
CA LYS A 78 20.29 -12.42 -17.84
C LYS A 78 19.98 -13.88 -18.14
N GLU A 79 19.28 -14.56 -17.23
CA GLU A 79 18.93 -15.97 -17.36
C GLU A 79 17.76 -16.21 -18.33
N ASN A 80 16.88 -15.22 -18.51
CA ASN A 80 15.64 -15.35 -19.29
C ASN A 80 15.46 -14.21 -20.32
N PRO A 81 16.43 -13.95 -21.21
CA PRO A 81 16.42 -12.75 -22.05
C PRO A 81 15.19 -12.64 -22.98
N GLY A 82 14.66 -13.77 -23.47
CA GLY A 82 13.47 -13.80 -24.32
C GLY A 82 12.13 -13.61 -23.59
N LYS A 83 12.12 -13.70 -22.25
CA LYS A 83 10.91 -13.57 -21.41
C LYS A 83 11.01 -12.43 -20.39
N ALA A 84 12.13 -11.68 -20.42
CA ALA A 84 12.44 -10.65 -19.44
C ALA A 84 11.30 -9.62 -19.29
N VAL A 85 10.77 -9.12 -20.40
CA VAL A 85 9.70 -8.11 -20.40
C VAL A 85 8.42 -8.68 -19.82
N GLU A 86 7.93 -9.81 -20.34
CA GLU A 86 6.70 -10.47 -19.85
C GLU A 86 6.78 -10.79 -18.36
N GLY A 87 7.91 -11.34 -17.89
CA GLY A 87 8.11 -11.65 -16.48
C GLY A 87 8.11 -10.42 -15.59
N LEU A 88 8.76 -9.33 -16.03
CA LEU A 88 8.75 -8.06 -15.28
C LEU A 88 7.38 -7.38 -15.29
N GLU A 89 6.59 -7.52 -16.37
CA GLU A 89 5.20 -7.07 -16.42
C GLU A 89 4.32 -7.86 -15.46
N GLN A 90 4.46 -9.19 -15.39
CA GLN A 90 3.74 -10.00 -14.40
C GLN A 90 4.10 -9.60 -12.96
N ILE A 91 5.38 -9.35 -12.68
CA ILE A 91 5.83 -8.87 -11.37
C ILE A 91 5.22 -7.49 -11.09
N LYS A 92 5.28 -6.56 -12.05
CA LYS A 92 4.64 -5.24 -11.93
C LYS A 92 3.15 -5.38 -11.63
N ASP A 93 2.45 -6.27 -12.31
CA ASP A 93 1.02 -6.50 -12.09
C ASP A 93 0.75 -7.12 -10.71
N LEU A 94 1.62 -7.99 -10.19
CA LEU A 94 1.54 -8.48 -8.82
C LEU A 94 1.67 -7.35 -7.79
N TYR A 95 2.62 -6.44 -7.98
CA TYR A 95 2.83 -5.27 -7.12
C TYR A 95 1.87 -4.12 -7.36
N ASN A 96 1.15 -4.11 -8.50
CA ASN A 96 0.01 -3.24 -8.74
C ASN A 96 -1.17 -3.76 -7.91
N LEU A 97 -1.04 -3.62 -6.59
CA LEU A 97 -2.13 -3.63 -5.64
C LEU A 97 -2.70 -2.21 -5.78
N GLY A 98 -3.87 -2.05 -6.42
CA GLY A 98 -4.51 -0.73 -6.54
C GLY A 98 -4.86 -0.14 -5.16
N ASP A 99 -6.01 0.51 -5.02
CA ASP A 99 -6.49 1.00 -3.72
C ASP A 99 -6.97 -0.12 -2.77
N ILE A 100 -6.26 -1.25 -2.72
CA ILE A 100 -6.52 -2.34 -1.80
C ILE A 100 -6.14 -1.87 -0.39
N LYS A 101 -7.17 -1.59 0.41
CA LYS A 101 -6.99 -1.23 1.82
C LYS A 101 -6.36 -2.41 2.57
N PRO A 102 -5.33 -2.18 3.41
CA PRO A 102 -4.67 -3.24 4.17
C PRO A 102 -5.64 -4.12 4.97
N GLY A 103 -6.70 -3.54 5.53
CA GLY A 103 -7.73 -4.28 6.25
C GLY A 103 -8.49 -5.28 5.38
N LEU A 104 -8.83 -4.92 4.13
CA LEU A 104 -9.51 -5.85 3.20
C LEU A 104 -8.61 -7.01 2.80
N MET A 105 -7.33 -6.74 2.54
CA MET A 105 -6.34 -7.77 2.23
C MET A 105 -6.17 -8.74 3.40
N ALA A 106 -6.03 -8.22 4.63
CA ALA A 106 -5.91 -9.07 5.82
C ALA A 106 -7.15 -9.97 6.01
N SER A 107 -8.36 -9.40 5.92
CA SER A 107 -9.60 -10.17 6.04
C SER A 107 -9.74 -11.26 4.97
N ALA A 108 -9.37 -10.98 3.72
CA ALA A 108 -9.42 -11.98 2.65
C ALA A 108 -8.36 -13.09 2.82
N VAL A 109 -7.21 -12.79 3.40
CA VAL A 109 -6.20 -13.81 3.78
C VAL A 109 -6.71 -14.68 4.92
N ASP A 110 -7.34 -14.09 5.94
CA ASP A 110 -7.95 -14.85 7.04
C ASP A 110 -9.05 -15.80 6.51
N GLU A 111 -9.89 -15.31 5.61
CA GLU A 111 -10.93 -16.12 4.95
C GLU A 111 -10.33 -17.30 4.17
N PHE A 112 -9.24 -17.09 3.43
CA PHE A 112 -8.53 -18.16 2.72
C PHE A 112 -8.09 -19.27 3.67
N PHE A 113 -7.52 -18.94 4.83
CA PHE A 113 -7.03 -19.93 5.81
C PHE A 113 -8.12 -20.56 6.69
N ASN A 114 -9.32 -19.99 6.73
CA ASN A 114 -10.46 -20.60 7.42
C ASN A 114 -10.92 -21.90 6.75
N SER A 115 -10.60 -22.10 5.47
CA SER A 115 -10.91 -23.34 4.73
C SER A 115 -9.93 -24.46 5.12
N PRO A 116 -10.40 -25.65 5.58
CA PRO A 116 -9.53 -26.74 6.03
C PRO A 116 -8.46 -27.18 5.02
N GLU A 117 -8.77 -27.13 3.73
CA GLU A 117 -7.90 -27.47 2.61
C GLU A 117 -6.71 -26.51 2.44
N ASN A 118 -6.81 -25.27 2.93
CA ASN A 118 -5.80 -24.24 2.77
C ASN A 118 -4.88 -24.10 3.98
N LYS A 119 -5.11 -24.85 5.07
CA LYS A 119 -4.36 -24.69 6.33
C LYS A 119 -2.85 -24.92 6.19
N ASN A 120 -2.43 -25.65 5.16
CA ASN A 120 -1.02 -25.94 4.89
C ASN A 120 -0.45 -25.12 3.72
N ALA A 121 -1.23 -24.19 3.16
CA ALA A 121 -0.79 -23.34 2.05
C ALA A 121 0.23 -22.29 2.50
N GLY A 122 1.11 -21.87 1.59
CA GLY A 122 2.05 -20.79 1.86
C GLY A 122 1.39 -19.41 1.83
N LEU A 123 1.97 -18.44 2.54
CA LEU A 123 1.47 -17.05 2.56
C LEU A 123 1.34 -16.43 1.16
N SER A 124 2.26 -16.75 0.24
CA SER A 124 2.19 -16.27 -1.15
C SER A 124 0.94 -16.75 -1.88
N GLN A 125 0.50 -17.98 -1.62
CA GLN A 125 -0.74 -18.53 -2.18
C GLN A 125 -1.96 -17.82 -1.58
N ALA A 126 -1.95 -17.59 -0.26
CA ALA A 126 -3.03 -16.89 0.44
C ALA A 126 -3.19 -15.44 -0.05
N VAL A 127 -2.09 -14.69 -0.15
CA VAL A 127 -2.10 -13.30 -0.65
C VAL A 127 -2.53 -13.26 -2.12
N SER A 128 -2.10 -14.22 -2.94
CA SER A 128 -2.54 -14.30 -4.34
C SER A 128 -4.03 -14.60 -4.45
N ALA A 129 -4.56 -15.48 -3.61
CA ALA A 129 -6.00 -15.78 -3.56
C ALA A 129 -6.80 -14.58 -3.06
N ALA A 130 -6.35 -13.92 -1.99
CA ALA A 130 -6.95 -12.71 -1.45
C ALA A 130 -7.00 -11.58 -2.48
N LYS A 131 -5.90 -11.35 -3.22
CA LYS A 131 -5.87 -10.36 -4.31
C LYS A 131 -6.93 -10.64 -5.37
N ARG A 132 -7.08 -11.91 -5.80
CA ARG A 132 -8.11 -12.30 -6.78
C ARG A 132 -9.53 -12.14 -6.22
N ALA A 133 -9.74 -12.48 -4.95
CA ALA A 133 -11.03 -12.33 -4.29
C ALA A 133 -11.47 -10.85 -4.22
N ILE A 134 -10.53 -9.94 -3.95
CA ILE A 134 -10.79 -8.50 -3.88
C ILE A 134 -10.99 -7.89 -5.28
N ALA A 135 -10.24 -8.35 -6.29
CA ALA A 135 -10.33 -7.81 -7.65
C ALA A 135 -11.58 -8.26 -8.42
N GLY A 136 -12.24 -9.34 -7.99
CA GLY A 136 -13.48 -9.85 -8.59
C GLY A 136 -14.77 -9.29 -7.97
N GLN A 137 -14.66 -8.41 -6.97
CA GLN A 137 -15.78 -7.69 -6.34
C GLN A 137 -15.97 -6.32 -7.00
#